data_AF-A0A7C1RXU7-F1
#
_entry.id   AF-A0A7C1RXU7-F1
#
_cell.length_a   1.000
_cell.length_b   1.000
_cell.length_c   1.000
_cell.angle_alpha   90.00
_cell.angle_beta   90.00
_cell.angle_gamma   90.00
#
_symmetry.space_group_name_H-M   'P 1'
#
loop_
_entity.id
_entity.type
_entity.pdbx_description
1 polymer ?
#
loop_
_entity_poly.entity_id
_entity_poly.type
_entity_poly.pdbx_seq_one_letter_code
_entity_poly.pdbx_strand_id
1 'polypeptide(L)' 'MKILIVDDESLARQRMRDLLTDLGETDIVGEAA' A
#
# COMPACT_ATOMS: atom_id res chain seq x y z
N MET A 1 7.83 -7.25 -6.14
CA MET A 1 7.82 -5.91 -6.76
C MET A 1 7.78 -4.85 -5.66
N LYS A 2 8.54 -3.74 -5.76
CA LYS A 2 8.53 -2.69 -4.73
C LYS A 2 7.41 -1.68 -5.00
N ILE A 3 6.60 -1.37 -3.99
CA ILE A 3 5.43 -0.47 -4.10
C ILE A 3 5.52 0.64 -3.05
N LEU A 4 5.31 1.89 -3.48
CA LEU A 4 5.09 3.04 -2.62
C LEU A 4 3.61 3.46 -2.73
N ILE A 5 2.92 3.54 -1.60
CA ILE A 5 1.53 3.99 -1.55
C ILE A 5 1.51 5.48 -1.21
N VAL A 6 0.92 6.32 -2.06
CA VAL A 6 0.79 7.77 -1.88
C VAL A 6 -0.68 8.14 -2.03
N ASP A 7 -1.29 8.61 -0.95
CA ASP A 7 -2.69 9.01 -0.88
C ASP A 7 -2.86 9.91 0.36
N ASP A 8 -3.64 10.98 0.26
CA ASP A 8 -3.91 11.92 1.36
C ASP A 8 -4.87 11.33 2.41
N GLU A 9 -5.66 10.32 2.04
CA GLU A 9 -6.58 9.62 2.92
C GLU A 9 -5.97 8.35 3.54
N SER A 10 -5.84 8.34 4.87
CA SER A 10 -5.26 7.19 5.59
C SER A 10 -6.03 5.87 5.39
N LEU A 11 -7.35 5.93 5.24
CA LEU A 11 -8.18 4.74 5.01
C LEU A 11 -7.95 4.15 3.63
N ALA A 12 -7.70 4.98 2.62
CA ALA A 12 -7.38 4.53 1.27
C ALA A 12 -6.03 3.80 1.24
N ARG A 13 -5.00 4.34 1.92
CA ARG A 13 -3.70 3.66 2.05
C ARG A 13 -3.82 2.30 2.72
N GLN A 14 -4.59 2.21 3.80
CA GLN A 14 -4.80 0.97 4.52
C GLN A 14 -5.52 -0.08 3.65
N ARG A 15 -6.60 0.31 2.96
CA ARG A 15 -7.32 -0.61 2.05
C ARG A 15 -6.43 -1.09 0.90
N MET A 16 -5.63 -0.20 0.32
CA MET A 16 -4.69 -0.57 -0.75
C MET A 16 -3.63 -1.55 -0.24
N ARG A 17 -3.11 -1.32 0.96
CA ARG A 17 -2.17 -2.22 1.63
C ARG A 17 -2.77 -3.62 1.82
N ASP A 18 -4.01 -3.71 2.31
CA ASP A 18 -4.67 -5.00 2.55
C ASP A 18 -4.86 -5.77 1.23
N LEU A 19 -5.35 -5.10 0.18
CA LEU A 19 -5.50 -5.69 -1.16
C LEU A 19 -4.16 -6.18 -1.74
N LEU A 20 -3.10 -5.39 -1.64
CA LEU A 20 -1.78 -5.76 -2.15
C LEU A 20 -1.13 -6.91 -1.36
N THR A 21 -1.45 -7.00 -0.07
CA THR A 21 -1.02 -8.10 0.79
C THR A 21 -1.69 -9.41 0.35
N ASP A 22 -2.97 -9.37 0.01
CA ASP A 22 -3.74 -10.53 -0.45
C ASP A 22 -3.28 -11.06 -1.82
N LEU A 23 -2.79 -10.19 -2.71
CA LEU A 23 -2.24 -10.61 -4.02
C LEU A 23 -0.87 -11.32 -3.91
N GLY A 24 -0.15 -11.14 -2.81
CA GLY A 24 1.20 -11.68 -2.64
C GLY A 24 2.28 -11.02 -3.53
N GLU A 25 3.54 -11.34 -3.24
CA GLU A 25 4.75 -10.89 -3.97
C GLU A 25 4.97 -9.37 -4.11
N THR A 26 4.36 -8.58 -3.22
CA THR A 26 4.58 -7.13 -3.15
C THR A 26 5.32 -6.76 -1.86
N ASP A 27 6.35 -5.92 -2.01
CA ASP A 27 7.10 -5.33 -0.91
C ASP A 27 6.70 -3.87 -0.81
N ILE A 28 5.86 -3.54 0.18
CA ILE A 28 5.40 -2.17 0.43
C ILE A 28 6.49 -1.44 1.20
N VAL A 29 7.25 -0.60 0.49
CA VAL A 29 8.45 0.05 1.02
C VAL A 29 8.18 1.32 1.83
N GLY A 30 6.91 1.76 1.89
CA GLY A 30 6.50 2.91 2.68
C GLY A 30 5.12 3.44 2.32
N GLU A 31 4.67 4.40 3.12
CA GLU A 31 3.52 5.26 2.86
C GLU A 31 4.01 6.71 2.85
N ALA A 32 3.51 7.52 1.92
CA ALA A 32 3.71 8.97 1.95
C ALA A 32 2.35 9.66 2.12
N ALA A 33 2.38 10.79 2.86
CA ALA A 33 1.25 11.71 3.03
C ALA A 33 1.35 12.85 2.01
#